data_AF-A0AAN5KP94-F1
#
_entry.id   AF-A0AAN5KP94-F1
#
_cell.length_a   1.000
_cell.length_b   1.000
_cell.length_c   1.000
_cell.angle_alpha   90.00
_cell.angle_beta   90.00
_cell.angle_gamma   90.00
#
_symmetry.space_group_name_H-M   'P 1'
#
loop_
_entity.id
_entity.type
_entity.pdbx_description
1 polymer ?
#
loop_
_entity_poly.entity_id
_entity_poly.type
_entity_poly.pdbx_seq_one_letter_code
_entity_poly.pdbx_strand_id
1 'polypeptide(L)'
;MSTSESELRKSMQQYGKQAFSETQQIKILNLLLEDAKKQLPREHEIYKLIDNFQFRLSHHIHLSEAIQFVNKFIIELESKDKDSSTVNYLKQHGFYRILYRHPRLLGQELPQNDILHKLLRYGFIGVGISAVMILLFISTAFFTAPFWLTAITTGLFVGASAYLSGILYGVVNDIFATHANLPYFLLGHQPQQTSLLRTNDKVAQGIAWGVAATFGPVVLATLLFTVAATITAFFVPIATFLLPAMMIAMPLIAVGAEFYARKKAREYLDSEENFYWIGSNDYQRRGLNYMCPTYEERAAWYANSDRNLFGFTKVPLIGLGALVGLIVLSGISMFLPPVLFVSPVIAIAIPAAFSSVTCAALTVGGIYMHINRNTQLDDRYRLEFERDEVESDLYLDEDMEYIRKIAKTYSQKDLTVEPQQEVINTENYSFLFDKKPKQTMPNTKQEEFQAGRLLQHTGT
;
A
#
# COMPACT_ATOMS: atom_id res chain seq x y z
N MET A 1 6.08 -19.76 28.99
CA MET A 1 6.43 -20.24 27.63
C MET A 1 5.71 -19.33 26.65
N SER A 2 6.43 -18.67 25.73
CA SER A 2 5.80 -17.89 24.67
C SER A 2 5.25 -18.85 23.61
N THR A 3 3.94 -18.85 23.38
CA THR A 3 3.30 -19.57 22.27
C THR A 3 3.90 -19.09 20.95
N SER A 4 4.21 -20.01 20.03
CA SER A 4 4.71 -19.62 18.71
C SER A 4 3.61 -18.93 17.89
N GLU A 5 3.98 -18.02 16.97
CA GLU A 5 3.01 -17.31 16.12
C GLU A 5 2.13 -18.29 15.32
N SER A 6 2.70 -19.42 14.89
CA SER A 6 1.98 -20.47 14.16
C SER A 6 0.96 -21.22 15.02
N GLU A 7 1.29 -21.55 16.27
CA GLU A 7 0.34 -22.14 17.23
C GLU A 7 -0.79 -21.17 17.58
N LEU A 8 -0.45 -19.89 17.71
CA LEU A 8 -1.42 -18.85 18.00
C LEU A 8 -2.36 -18.60 16.81
N ARG A 9 -1.84 -18.59 15.59
CA ARG A 9 -2.62 -18.55 14.34
C ARG A 9 -3.61 -19.71 14.24
N LYS A 10 -3.16 -20.94 14.52
CA LYS A 10 -4.04 -22.13 14.55
C LYS A 10 -5.14 -22.02 15.60
N SER A 11 -4.82 -21.50 16.79
CA SER A 11 -5.81 -21.30 17.85
C SER A 11 -6.81 -20.20 17.49
N MET A 12 -6.37 -19.10 16.88
CA MET A 12 -7.24 -18.04 16.41
C MET A 12 -8.16 -18.51 15.29
N GLN A 13 -7.66 -19.33 14.36
CA GLN A 13 -8.50 -19.99 13.36
C GLN A 13 -9.62 -20.79 14.03
N GLN A 14 -9.38 -21.44 15.17
CA GLN A 14 -10.41 -22.21 15.86
C GLN A 14 -11.38 -21.36 16.69
N TYR A 15 -11.10 -20.08 16.89
CA TYR A 15 -11.91 -19.18 17.70
C TYR A 15 -13.23 -18.81 17.02
N GLY A 16 -14.34 -18.82 17.77
CA GLY A 16 -15.66 -18.41 17.26
C GLY A 16 -16.36 -19.40 16.31
N LYS A 17 -15.70 -20.52 15.97
CA LYS A 17 -16.10 -21.47 14.91
C LYS A 17 -17.36 -22.33 15.12
N GLN A 18 -18.14 -22.12 16.18
CA GLN A 18 -19.16 -23.11 16.57
C GLN A 18 -20.60 -22.58 16.77
N ALA A 19 -20.90 -21.32 16.42
CA ALA A 19 -22.19 -20.75 16.80
C ALA A 19 -23.35 -20.94 15.79
N PHE A 20 -23.08 -21.06 14.48
CA PHE A 20 -24.13 -20.99 13.45
C PHE A 20 -23.97 -22.02 12.32
N SER A 21 -25.07 -22.67 11.94
CA SER A 21 -25.10 -23.54 10.75
C SER A 21 -24.96 -22.74 9.45
N GLU A 22 -24.52 -23.37 8.36
CA GLU A 22 -24.40 -22.72 7.05
C GLU A 22 -25.68 -21.98 6.63
N THR A 23 -26.85 -22.58 6.86
CA THR A 23 -28.15 -21.96 6.57
C THR A 23 -28.39 -20.70 7.41
N GLN A 24 -28.00 -20.71 8.70
CA GLN A 24 -28.10 -19.51 9.55
C GLN A 24 -27.14 -18.42 9.08
N GLN A 25 -25.93 -18.79 8.66
CA GLN A 25 -24.96 -17.84 8.11
C GLN A 25 -25.46 -17.20 6.80
N ILE A 26 -26.08 -17.97 5.90
CA ILE A 26 -26.73 -17.45 4.69
C ILE A 26 -27.90 -16.49 5.04
N LYS A 27 -28.67 -16.79 6.10
CA LYS A 27 -29.71 -15.87 6.61
C LYS A 27 -29.11 -14.56 7.11
N ILE A 28 -27.98 -14.60 7.82
CA ILE A 28 -27.27 -13.39 8.29
C ILE A 28 -26.86 -12.51 7.11
N LEU A 29 -26.29 -13.10 6.04
CA LEU A 29 -25.96 -12.35 4.82
C LEU A 29 -27.18 -11.66 4.22
N ASN A 30 -28.31 -12.36 4.12
CA ASN A 30 -29.56 -11.78 3.64
C ASN A 30 -30.06 -10.62 4.52
N LEU A 31 -29.91 -10.71 5.84
CA LEU A 31 -30.31 -9.65 6.78
C LEU A 31 -29.44 -8.39 6.64
N LEU A 32 -28.12 -8.56 6.49
CA LEU A 32 -27.19 -7.46 6.26
C LEU A 32 -27.54 -6.71 4.96
N LEU A 33 -27.86 -7.47 3.90
CA LEU A 33 -28.31 -6.91 2.64
C LEU A 33 -29.69 -6.25 2.74
N GLU A 34 -30.62 -6.82 3.51
CA GLU A 34 -31.96 -6.22 3.72
C GLU A 34 -31.83 -4.88 4.41
N ASP A 35 -30.98 -4.79 5.44
CA ASP A 35 -30.74 -3.57 6.18
C ASP A 35 -30.17 -2.46 5.29
N ALA A 36 -29.16 -2.76 4.47
CA ALA A 36 -28.63 -1.83 3.48
C ALA A 36 -29.68 -1.44 2.43
N LYS A 37 -30.49 -2.40 1.96
CA LYS A 37 -31.57 -2.15 0.99
C LYS A 37 -32.61 -1.17 1.54
N LYS A 38 -32.93 -1.21 2.84
CA LYS A 38 -33.90 -0.29 3.46
C LYS A 38 -33.44 1.15 3.56
N GLN A 39 -32.13 1.42 3.42
CA GLN A 39 -31.60 2.79 3.35
C GLN A 39 -31.86 3.44 1.98
N LEU A 40 -32.30 2.67 0.98
CA LEU A 40 -32.45 3.11 -0.40
C LEU A 40 -33.93 3.24 -0.80
N PRO A 41 -34.28 4.24 -1.64
CA PRO A 41 -35.58 4.27 -2.30
C PRO A 41 -35.79 3.03 -3.18
N ARG A 42 -37.01 2.50 -3.27
CA ARG A 42 -37.34 1.29 -4.05
C ARG A 42 -37.01 1.42 -5.54
N GLU A 43 -37.05 2.63 -6.07
CA GLU A 43 -36.79 2.91 -7.48
C GLU A 43 -35.29 2.90 -7.81
N HIS A 44 -34.43 2.99 -6.78
CA HIS A 44 -32.99 3.08 -6.91
C HIS A 44 -32.42 1.81 -7.56
N GLU A 45 -31.47 1.95 -8.47
CA GLU A 45 -30.88 0.82 -9.19
C GLU A 45 -30.21 -0.17 -8.24
N ILE A 46 -29.52 0.34 -7.21
CA ILE A 46 -28.87 -0.48 -6.17
C ILE A 46 -29.91 -1.23 -5.33
N TYR A 47 -31.09 -0.66 -5.08
CA TYR A 47 -32.17 -1.37 -4.40
C TYR A 47 -32.55 -2.63 -5.20
N LYS A 48 -32.78 -2.48 -6.51
CA LYS A 48 -33.15 -3.58 -7.41
C LYS A 48 -32.02 -4.60 -7.53
N LEU A 49 -30.77 -4.14 -7.52
CA LEU A 49 -29.59 -5.00 -7.49
C LEU A 49 -29.62 -5.89 -6.24
N ILE A 50 -29.68 -5.28 -5.06
CA ILE A 50 -29.69 -6.02 -3.78
C ILE A 50 -30.88 -7.00 -3.74
N ASP A 51 -32.07 -6.58 -4.18
CA ASP A 51 -33.27 -7.41 -4.16
C ASP A 51 -33.15 -8.68 -5.04
N ASN A 52 -32.63 -8.53 -6.27
CA ASN A 52 -32.35 -9.66 -7.16
C ASN A 52 -31.29 -10.60 -6.57
N PHE A 53 -30.24 -10.04 -5.96
CA PHE A 53 -29.20 -10.83 -5.32
C PHE A 53 -29.72 -11.58 -4.09
N GLN A 54 -30.52 -10.96 -3.22
CA GLN A 54 -31.13 -11.65 -2.08
C GLN A 54 -32.04 -12.82 -2.52
N PHE A 55 -32.85 -12.61 -3.56
CA PHE A 55 -33.69 -13.67 -4.12
C PHE A 55 -32.86 -14.87 -4.57
N ARG A 56 -31.72 -14.65 -5.24
CA ARG A 56 -30.84 -15.76 -5.66
C ARG A 56 -30.07 -16.37 -4.49
N LEU A 57 -29.63 -15.55 -3.54
CA LEU A 57 -28.90 -15.99 -2.35
C LEU A 57 -29.73 -16.96 -1.51
N SER A 58 -31.05 -16.74 -1.39
CA SER A 58 -31.94 -17.64 -0.64
C SER A 58 -32.10 -19.04 -1.23
N HIS A 59 -31.63 -19.28 -2.47
CA HIS A 59 -31.67 -20.58 -3.14
C HIS A 59 -30.37 -21.39 -2.98
N HIS A 60 -29.33 -20.83 -2.37
CA HIS A 60 -28.08 -21.56 -2.12
C HIS A 60 -28.17 -22.42 -0.86
N ILE A 61 -27.66 -23.64 -0.96
CA ILE A 61 -27.66 -24.61 0.15
C ILE A 61 -26.34 -24.58 0.89
N HIS A 62 -25.24 -24.29 0.18
CA HIS A 62 -23.88 -24.28 0.71
C HIS A 62 -23.34 -22.87 0.91
N LEU A 63 -22.72 -22.61 2.07
CA LEU A 63 -22.19 -21.30 2.41
C LEU A 63 -21.03 -20.86 1.50
N SER A 64 -20.19 -21.79 1.07
CA SER A 64 -19.07 -21.51 0.16
C SER A 64 -19.55 -20.95 -1.19
N GLU A 65 -20.62 -21.49 -1.75
CA GLU A 65 -21.24 -21.00 -2.98
C GLU A 65 -21.92 -19.64 -2.76
N ALA A 66 -22.61 -19.48 -1.63
CA ALA A 66 -23.23 -18.22 -1.23
C ALA A 66 -22.20 -17.09 -1.11
N ILE A 67 -21.03 -17.34 -0.52
CA ILE A 67 -19.94 -16.35 -0.42
C ILE A 67 -19.39 -16.01 -1.81
N GLN A 68 -19.14 -17.00 -2.68
CA GLN A 68 -18.70 -16.72 -4.04
C GLN A 68 -19.70 -15.82 -4.79
N PHE A 69 -20.99 -16.07 -4.60
CA PHE A 69 -22.06 -15.29 -5.17
C PHE A 69 -22.12 -13.86 -4.60
N VAL A 70 -21.99 -13.71 -3.28
CA VAL A 70 -21.92 -12.39 -2.60
C VAL A 70 -20.66 -11.62 -3.00
N ASN A 71 -19.53 -12.30 -3.23
CA ASN A 71 -18.31 -11.64 -3.70
C ASN A 71 -18.51 -11.02 -5.10
N LYS A 72 -19.23 -11.69 -6.00
CA LYS A 72 -19.62 -11.14 -7.30
C LYS A 72 -20.57 -9.96 -7.16
N PHE A 73 -21.55 -10.06 -6.26
CA PHE A 73 -22.44 -8.93 -5.92
C PHE A 73 -21.67 -7.70 -5.46
N ILE A 74 -20.72 -7.87 -4.53
CA ILE A 74 -19.94 -6.77 -3.97
C ILE A 74 -19.17 -6.04 -5.08
N ILE A 75 -18.58 -6.77 -6.03
CA ILE A 75 -17.85 -6.16 -7.15
C ILE A 75 -18.81 -5.35 -8.04
N GLU A 76 -19.98 -5.91 -8.34
CA GLU A 76 -20.98 -5.21 -9.13
C GLU A 76 -21.50 -3.97 -8.38
N LEU A 77 -21.69 -4.07 -7.06
CA LEU A 77 -22.08 -2.96 -6.20
C LEU A 77 -21.00 -1.86 -6.18
N GLU A 78 -19.73 -2.20 -5.96
CA GLU A 78 -18.60 -1.26 -5.98
C GLU A 78 -18.49 -0.54 -7.34
N SER A 79 -18.87 -1.20 -8.44
CA SER A 79 -18.86 -0.59 -9.77
C SER A 79 -20.05 0.35 -10.04
N LYS A 80 -21.22 0.09 -9.42
CA LYS A 80 -22.47 0.82 -9.66
C LYS A 80 -22.74 1.91 -8.62
N ASP A 81 -22.23 1.78 -7.41
CA ASP A 81 -22.40 2.72 -6.29
C ASP A 81 -21.49 3.93 -6.43
N LYS A 82 -21.80 4.82 -7.39
CA LYS A 82 -20.95 5.95 -7.79
C LYS A 82 -20.61 6.92 -6.66
N ASP A 83 -21.50 7.10 -5.69
CA ASP A 83 -21.27 7.97 -4.52
C ASP A 83 -20.69 7.21 -3.31
N SER A 84 -20.49 5.88 -3.45
CA SER A 84 -20.02 4.97 -2.42
C SER A 84 -20.88 4.96 -1.16
N SER A 85 -22.11 5.49 -1.19
CA SER A 85 -22.97 5.63 -0.02
C SER A 85 -23.34 4.26 0.57
N THR A 86 -23.76 3.34 -0.29
CA THR A 86 -24.19 1.99 0.10
C THR A 86 -23.00 1.13 0.50
N VAL A 87 -21.90 1.22 -0.24
CA VAL A 87 -20.64 0.52 0.06
C VAL A 87 -20.09 0.98 1.41
N ASN A 88 -20.07 2.28 1.68
CA ASN A 88 -19.61 2.83 2.96
C ASN A 88 -20.52 2.41 4.10
N TYR A 89 -21.84 2.37 3.88
CA TYR A 89 -22.80 1.85 4.86
C TYR A 89 -22.50 0.40 5.24
N LEU A 90 -22.30 -0.47 4.25
CA LEU A 90 -21.95 -1.88 4.46
C LEU A 90 -20.61 -2.04 5.19
N LYS A 91 -19.59 -1.24 4.85
CA LYS A 91 -18.28 -1.24 5.53
C LYS A 91 -18.41 -0.83 7.00
N GLN A 92 -19.11 0.27 7.28
CA GLN A 92 -19.33 0.75 8.65
C GLN A 92 -20.04 -0.28 9.54
N HIS A 93 -20.92 -1.09 8.94
CA HIS A 93 -21.68 -2.13 9.62
C HIS A 93 -21.02 -3.52 9.51
N GLY A 94 -19.72 -3.58 9.20
CA GLY A 94 -18.91 -4.78 9.32
C GLY A 94 -19.11 -5.82 8.22
N PHE A 95 -19.88 -5.55 7.16
CA PHE A 95 -20.18 -6.54 6.12
C PHE A 95 -18.92 -7.15 5.48
N TYR A 96 -17.93 -6.32 5.17
CA TYR A 96 -16.65 -6.76 4.59
C TYR A 96 -15.81 -7.52 5.61
N ARG A 97 -15.80 -7.08 6.86
CA ARG A 97 -15.11 -7.79 7.94
C ARG A 97 -15.71 -9.18 8.16
N ILE A 98 -17.03 -9.28 8.17
CA ILE A 98 -17.78 -10.53 8.30
C ILE A 98 -17.42 -11.54 7.20
N LEU A 99 -17.23 -11.07 5.96
CA LEU A 99 -16.96 -11.93 4.81
C LEU A 99 -15.48 -12.23 4.58
N TYR A 100 -14.59 -11.30 4.91
CA TYR A 100 -13.21 -11.33 4.42
C TYR A 100 -12.16 -11.29 5.54
N ARG A 101 -12.52 -10.83 6.74
CA ARG A 101 -11.57 -10.68 7.85
C ARG A 101 -11.81 -11.79 8.86
N HIS A 102 -11.32 -13.01 8.58
CA HIS A 102 -11.16 -14.03 9.62
C HIS A 102 -10.03 -13.60 10.59
N PRO A 103 -9.89 -14.26 11.75
CA PRO A 103 -9.48 -13.67 13.04
C PRO A 103 -8.32 -12.70 12.87
N ARG A 104 -8.24 -11.59 13.64
CA ARG A 104 -7.25 -10.47 13.56
C ARG A 104 -5.76 -10.86 13.36
N LEU A 105 -5.46 -11.55 12.28
CA LEU A 105 -4.15 -12.02 11.90
C LEU A 105 -3.62 -10.92 11.01
N LEU A 106 -2.88 -10.01 11.64
CA LEU A 106 -1.93 -9.18 10.93
C LEU A 106 -1.08 -10.18 10.14
N GLY A 107 -1.15 -10.14 8.79
CA GLY A 107 -0.53 -11.13 7.90
C GLY A 107 0.91 -11.50 8.30
N GLN A 108 1.49 -12.58 7.78
CA GLN A 108 2.79 -13.04 8.29
C GLN A 108 3.88 -11.96 8.22
N GLU A 109 4.67 -11.80 9.29
CA GLU A 109 5.83 -10.90 9.22
C GLU A 109 6.84 -11.54 8.29
N LEU A 110 7.35 -10.75 7.35
CA LEU A 110 8.50 -11.19 6.58
C LEU A 110 9.67 -11.46 7.54
N PRO A 111 10.40 -12.57 7.35
CA PRO A 111 11.64 -12.81 8.09
C PRO A 111 12.54 -11.58 8.01
N GLN A 112 13.25 -11.24 9.09
CA GLN A 112 14.15 -10.07 9.10
C GLN A 112 15.23 -10.13 8.00
N ASN A 113 15.55 -11.34 7.54
CA ASN A 113 16.53 -11.58 6.48
C ASN A 113 15.94 -11.60 5.07
N ASP A 114 14.64 -11.41 4.93
CA ASP A 114 13.95 -11.37 3.65
C ASP A 114 14.51 -10.27 2.74
N ILE A 115 14.60 -10.58 1.45
CA ILE A 115 15.21 -9.69 0.47
C ILE A 115 14.36 -8.44 0.25
N LEU A 116 13.03 -8.55 0.21
CA LEU A 116 12.13 -7.41 -0.02
C LEU A 116 12.16 -6.45 1.17
N HIS A 117 12.21 -6.96 2.40
CA HIS A 117 12.35 -6.13 3.59
C HIS A 117 13.68 -5.35 3.60
N LYS A 118 14.77 -6.00 3.19
CA LYS A 118 16.08 -5.34 3.03
C LYS A 118 16.04 -4.26 1.95
N LEU A 119 15.46 -4.55 0.79
CA LEU A 119 15.32 -3.60 -0.32
C LEU A 119 14.52 -2.36 0.11
N LEU A 120 13.39 -2.55 0.80
CA LEU A 120 12.57 -1.47 1.34
C LEU A 120 13.37 -0.57 2.29
N ARG A 121 14.08 -1.19 3.26
CA ARG A 121 14.89 -0.46 4.24
C ARG A 121 16.01 0.34 3.56
N TYR A 122 16.75 -0.29 2.64
CA TYR A 122 17.82 0.41 1.91
C TYR A 122 17.28 1.50 1.01
N GLY A 123 16.08 1.30 0.43
CA GLY A 123 15.33 2.31 -0.31
C GLY A 123 15.16 3.61 0.48
N PHE A 124 14.64 3.53 1.71
CA PHE A 124 14.47 4.72 2.56
C PHE A 124 15.79 5.27 3.11
N ILE A 125 16.80 4.43 3.38
CA ILE A 125 18.14 4.91 3.73
C ILE A 125 18.72 5.78 2.59
N GLY A 126 18.56 5.35 1.33
CA GLY A 126 18.99 6.15 0.18
C GLY A 126 18.27 7.48 0.05
N VAL A 127 16.99 7.58 0.46
CA VAL A 127 16.27 8.87 0.55
C VAL A 127 16.95 9.77 1.59
N GLY A 128 17.30 9.23 2.76
CA GLY A 128 18.04 9.97 3.80
C GLY A 128 19.42 10.44 3.33
N ILE A 129 20.18 9.58 2.64
CA ILE A 129 21.48 9.95 2.04
C ILE A 129 21.28 11.07 1.01
N SER A 130 20.24 10.97 0.18
CA SER A 130 19.93 11.99 -0.83
C SER A 130 19.65 13.36 -0.20
N ALA A 131 18.96 13.41 0.94
CA ALA A 131 18.75 14.64 1.69
C ALA A 131 20.07 15.31 2.11
N VAL A 132 21.03 14.51 2.59
CA VAL A 132 22.37 15.00 2.96
C VAL A 132 23.12 15.55 1.74
N MET A 133 23.03 14.87 0.59
CA MET A 133 23.70 15.33 -0.65
C MET A 133 23.10 16.63 -1.19
N ILE A 134 21.78 16.82 -1.05
CA ILE A 134 21.11 18.08 -1.40
C ILE A 134 21.62 19.21 -0.51
N LEU A 135 21.65 19.01 0.82
CA LEU A 135 22.16 20.00 1.77
C LEU A 135 23.63 20.33 1.53
N LEU A 136 24.44 19.33 1.19
CA LEU A 136 25.86 19.51 0.86
C LEU A 136 26.02 20.36 -0.40
N PHE A 137 25.26 20.10 -1.46
CA PHE A 137 25.28 20.90 -2.69
C PHE A 137 24.84 22.34 -2.48
N ILE A 138 23.75 22.55 -1.74
CA ILE A 138 23.30 23.89 -1.37
C ILE A 138 24.44 24.61 -0.62
N SER A 139 25.03 23.96 0.37
CA SER A 139 26.10 24.56 1.18
C SER A 139 27.32 24.92 0.32
N THR A 140 27.79 24.03 -0.55
CA THR A 140 28.96 24.32 -1.39
C THR A 140 28.68 25.41 -2.43
N ALA A 141 27.46 25.47 -2.96
CA ALA A 141 27.03 26.50 -3.90
C ALA A 141 26.96 27.90 -3.26
N PHE A 142 26.61 28.01 -1.97
CA PHE A 142 26.51 29.30 -1.26
C PHE A 142 27.81 29.76 -0.59
N PHE A 143 28.72 28.85 -0.21
CA PHE A 143 29.92 29.18 0.59
C PHE A 143 31.25 29.21 -0.20
N THR A 144 31.21 29.46 -1.52
CA THR A 144 32.41 29.59 -2.39
C THR A 144 33.45 28.48 -2.16
N ALA A 145 33.01 27.23 -2.29
CA ALA A 145 33.87 26.06 -2.12
C ALA A 145 34.94 25.96 -3.23
N PRO A 146 36.08 25.28 -2.98
CA PRO A 146 37.05 24.96 -4.03
C PRO A 146 36.39 24.24 -5.21
N PHE A 147 36.91 24.48 -6.41
CA PHE A 147 36.35 23.95 -7.66
C PHE A 147 36.13 22.43 -7.63
N TRP A 148 37.12 21.66 -7.20
CA TRP A 148 37.03 20.19 -7.14
C TRP A 148 35.92 19.71 -6.21
N LEU A 149 35.69 20.41 -5.09
CA LEU A 149 34.62 20.09 -4.15
C LEU A 149 33.26 20.44 -4.74
N THR A 150 33.16 21.56 -5.46
CA THR A 150 31.95 21.96 -6.19
C THR A 150 31.59 20.94 -7.28
N ALA A 151 32.57 20.43 -8.03
CA ALA A 151 32.36 19.40 -9.04
C ALA A 151 31.84 18.08 -8.43
N ILE A 152 32.47 17.59 -7.35
CA ILE A 152 32.04 16.37 -6.65
C ILE A 152 30.63 16.54 -6.08
N THR A 153 30.35 17.66 -5.40
CA THR A 153 29.04 17.88 -4.77
C THR A 153 27.92 18.09 -5.79
N THR A 154 28.21 18.68 -6.94
CA THR A 154 27.28 18.74 -8.08
C THR A 154 26.96 17.34 -8.61
N GLY A 155 27.98 16.50 -8.79
CA GLY A 155 27.77 15.11 -9.23
C GLY A 155 26.95 14.28 -8.24
N LEU A 156 27.25 14.39 -6.95
CA LEU A 156 26.48 13.75 -5.88
C LEU A 156 25.02 14.25 -5.84
N PHE A 157 24.78 15.53 -6.08
CA PHE A 157 23.44 16.11 -6.15
C PHE A 157 22.65 15.62 -7.37
N VAL A 158 23.28 15.52 -8.54
CA VAL A 158 22.66 14.92 -9.73
C VAL A 158 22.31 13.46 -9.46
N GLY A 159 23.22 12.70 -8.84
CA GLY A 159 22.98 11.33 -8.40
C GLY A 159 21.80 11.22 -7.46
N ALA A 160 21.77 12.02 -6.39
CA ALA A 160 20.67 12.08 -5.43
C ALA A 160 19.34 12.43 -6.11
N SER A 161 19.35 13.35 -7.06
CA SER A 161 18.15 13.74 -7.82
C SER A 161 17.65 12.58 -8.71
N ALA A 162 18.56 11.86 -9.37
CA ALA A 162 18.22 10.65 -10.13
C ALA A 162 17.67 9.53 -9.22
N TYR A 163 18.27 9.33 -8.04
CA TYR A 163 17.78 8.39 -7.02
C TYR A 163 16.35 8.71 -6.61
N LEU A 164 16.11 9.94 -6.16
CA LEU A 164 14.80 10.41 -5.71
C LEU A 164 13.76 10.33 -6.83
N SER A 165 14.12 10.68 -8.06
CA SER A 165 13.23 10.58 -9.23
C SER A 165 12.81 9.13 -9.51
N GLY A 166 13.76 8.20 -9.44
CA GLY A 166 13.51 6.79 -9.68
C GLY A 166 12.65 6.13 -8.62
N ILE A 167 12.91 6.43 -7.34
CA ILE A 167 12.04 5.96 -6.24
C ILE A 167 10.65 6.59 -6.32
N LEU A 168 10.55 7.88 -6.64
CA LEU A 168 9.26 8.56 -6.81
C LEU A 168 8.44 7.93 -7.96
N TYR A 169 9.08 7.61 -9.08
CA TYR A 169 8.46 6.83 -10.15
C TYR A 169 7.89 5.51 -9.59
N GLY A 170 8.72 4.74 -8.86
CA GLY A 170 8.31 3.46 -8.27
C GLY A 170 7.08 3.59 -7.37
N VAL A 171 7.09 4.54 -6.44
CA VAL A 171 5.99 4.80 -5.51
C VAL A 171 4.71 5.20 -6.25
N VAL A 172 4.78 6.19 -7.16
CA VAL A 172 3.59 6.64 -7.89
C VAL A 172 3.03 5.53 -8.79
N ASN A 173 3.92 4.81 -9.46
CA ASN A 173 3.57 3.63 -10.23
C ASN A 173 2.82 2.66 -9.30
N ASP A 174 3.44 2.12 -8.26
CA ASP A 174 2.84 1.04 -7.47
C ASP A 174 1.62 1.44 -6.63
N ILE A 175 1.43 2.74 -6.35
CA ILE A 175 0.14 3.26 -5.89
C ILE A 175 -0.96 3.04 -6.95
N PHE A 176 -0.73 3.35 -8.23
CA PHE A 176 -1.73 3.07 -9.26
C PHE A 176 -2.04 1.57 -9.39
N ALA A 177 -1.03 0.69 -9.31
CA ALA A 177 -1.26 -0.74 -9.51
C ALA A 177 -1.96 -1.39 -8.32
N THR A 178 -1.66 -0.97 -7.10
CA THR A 178 -2.39 -1.44 -5.90
C THR A 178 -3.83 -0.96 -5.90
N HIS A 179 -4.10 0.24 -6.46
CA HIS A 179 -5.46 0.71 -6.69
C HIS A 179 -6.20 -0.12 -7.72
N ALA A 180 -5.56 -0.42 -8.84
CA ALA A 180 -6.12 -1.24 -9.92
C ALA A 180 -6.35 -2.70 -9.49
N ASN A 181 -5.36 -3.32 -8.85
CA ASN A 181 -5.43 -4.69 -8.38
C ASN A 181 -4.40 -4.95 -7.26
N LEU A 182 -4.84 -4.77 -6.01
CA LEU A 182 -4.06 -5.09 -4.81
C LEU A 182 -3.58 -6.57 -4.76
N PRO A 183 -4.39 -7.57 -5.18
CA PRO A 183 -3.98 -8.97 -5.14
C PRO A 183 -2.66 -9.27 -5.85
N TYR A 184 -2.27 -8.49 -6.87
CA TYR A 184 -0.95 -8.58 -7.50
C TYR A 184 0.21 -8.52 -6.50
N PHE A 185 0.09 -7.67 -5.49
CA PHE A 185 1.12 -7.41 -4.48
C PHE A 185 1.01 -8.31 -3.26
N LEU A 186 -0.20 -8.80 -2.96
CA LEU A 186 -0.43 -9.70 -1.83
C LEU A 186 -0.10 -11.15 -2.19
N LEU A 187 -0.42 -11.59 -3.41
CA LEU A 187 -0.13 -12.94 -3.91
C LEU A 187 1.35 -13.18 -4.16
N GLY A 188 2.07 -12.16 -4.61
CA GLY A 188 3.45 -12.30 -5.09
C GLY A 188 3.57 -13.11 -6.38
N HIS A 189 4.81 -13.41 -6.76
CA HIS A 189 5.13 -14.22 -7.95
C HIS A 189 5.43 -15.68 -7.64
N GLN A 190 5.70 -15.99 -6.37
CA GLN A 190 6.04 -17.33 -5.90
C GLN A 190 5.29 -17.64 -4.59
N PRO A 191 5.02 -18.92 -4.27
CA PRO A 191 4.37 -19.31 -3.01
C PRO A 191 5.08 -18.80 -1.75
N GLN A 192 6.39 -18.59 -1.83
CA GLN A 192 7.22 -18.10 -0.73
C GLN A 192 7.19 -16.57 -0.59
N GLN A 193 6.66 -15.84 -1.58
CA GLN A 193 6.58 -14.39 -1.54
C GLN A 193 5.24 -14.00 -0.91
N THR A 194 5.30 -13.62 0.36
CA THR A 194 4.17 -13.03 1.06
C THR A 194 4.12 -11.51 0.87
N SER A 195 3.00 -10.92 1.28
CA SER A 195 2.82 -9.47 1.30
C SER A 195 3.97 -8.76 2.05
N LEU A 196 4.46 -7.65 1.48
CA LEU A 196 5.58 -6.87 2.04
C LEU A 196 5.26 -6.23 3.40
N LEU A 197 3.98 -5.94 3.65
CA LEU A 197 3.46 -5.38 4.88
C LEU A 197 2.26 -6.20 5.38
N ARG A 198 1.99 -6.12 6.69
CA ARG A 198 0.85 -6.78 7.35
C ARG A 198 -0.46 -5.97 7.21
N THR A 199 -0.69 -5.37 6.05
CA THR A 199 -1.82 -4.47 5.76
C THR A 199 -2.39 -4.68 4.37
N ASN A 200 -3.71 -4.54 4.22
CA ASN A 200 -4.39 -4.46 2.92
C ASN A 200 -4.61 -3.00 2.47
N ASP A 201 -4.00 -2.02 3.16
CA ASP A 201 -3.99 -0.63 2.70
C ASP A 201 -3.21 -0.54 1.38
N LYS A 202 -3.96 -0.26 0.30
CA LYS A 202 -3.44 -0.10 -1.06
C LYS A 202 -2.33 0.95 -1.13
N VAL A 203 -2.47 2.08 -0.44
CA VAL A 203 -1.48 3.16 -0.44
C VAL A 203 -0.22 2.70 0.27
N ALA A 204 -0.35 2.11 1.46
CA ALA A 204 0.81 1.63 2.21
C ALA A 204 1.57 0.54 1.44
N GLN A 205 0.85 -0.41 0.84
CA GLN A 205 1.42 -1.44 -0.03
C GLN A 205 2.09 -0.85 -1.27
N GLY A 206 1.44 0.12 -1.92
CA GLY A 206 1.99 0.77 -3.11
C GLY A 206 3.29 1.51 -2.83
N ILE A 207 3.38 2.21 -1.70
CA ILE A 207 4.62 2.86 -1.25
C ILE A 207 5.72 1.82 -0.99
N ALA A 208 5.39 0.76 -0.24
CA ALA A 208 6.38 -0.25 0.14
C ALA A 208 6.93 -0.99 -1.08
N TRP A 209 6.05 -1.48 -1.96
CA TRP A 209 6.45 -2.17 -3.18
C TRP A 209 7.17 -1.24 -4.15
N GLY A 210 6.68 -0.02 -4.32
CA GLY A 210 7.31 0.97 -5.19
C GLY A 210 8.75 1.25 -4.82
N VAL A 211 9.04 1.39 -3.52
CA VAL A 211 10.41 1.58 -3.01
C VAL A 211 11.24 0.31 -3.20
N ALA A 212 10.73 -0.86 -2.78
CA ALA A 212 11.46 -2.11 -2.81
C ALA A 212 11.80 -2.58 -4.23
N ALA A 213 10.84 -2.50 -5.15
CA ALA A 213 10.99 -2.96 -6.53
C ALA A 213 11.94 -2.07 -7.35
N THR A 214 11.94 -0.76 -7.10
CA THR A 214 12.78 0.18 -7.87
C THR A 214 14.18 0.36 -7.31
N PHE A 215 14.42 0.02 -6.04
CA PHE A 215 15.73 0.25 -5.39
C PHE A 215 16.93 -0.24 -6.23
N GLY A 216 16.91 -1.51 -6.66
CA GLY A 216 18.05 -2.10 -7.40
C GLY A 216 18.42 -1.33 -8.68
N PRO A 217 17.49 -1.19 -9.64
CA PRO A 217 17.72 -0.40 -10.85
C PRO A 217 18.08 1.06 -10.57
N VAL A 218 17.46 1.68 -9.57
CA VAL A 218 17.67 3.10 -9.25
C VAL A 218 19.05 3.34 -8.63
N VAL A 219 19.59 2.42 -7.84
CA VAL A 219 20.98 2.50 -7.35
C VAL A 219 21.97 2.49 -8.52
N LEU A 220 21.78 1.61 -9.50
CA LEU A 220 22.63 1.57 -10.69
C LEU A 220 22.55 2.89 -11.48
N ALA A 221 21.34 3.41 -11.70
CA ALA A 221 21.15 4.70 -12.35
C ALA A 221 21.83 5.82 -11.56
N THR A 222 21.69 5.84 -10.24
CA THR A 222 22.30 6.84 -9.35
C THR A 222 23.82 6.87 -9.48
N LEU A 223 24.46 5.70 -9.49
CA LEU A 223 25.91 5.59 -9.68
C LEU A 223 26.34 6.13 -11.05
N LEU A 224 25.64 5.74 -12.12
CA LEU A 224 25.92 6.21 -13.48
C LEU A 224 25.78 7.73 -13.61
N PHE A 225 24.68 8.29 -13.11
CA PHE A 225 24.43 9.74 -13.09
C PHE A 225 25.49 10.48 -12.27
N THR A 226 25.85 9.96 -11.09
CA THR A 226 26.86 10.57 -10.22
C THR A 226 28.21 10.63 -10.90
N VAL A 227 28.68 9.50 -11.44
CA VAL A 227 30.01 9.40 -12.06
C VAL A 227 30.08 10.28 -13.31
N ALA A 228 29.10 10.17 -14.21
CA ALA A 228 29.08 10.95 -15.43
C ALA A 228 28.96 12.46 -15.18
N ALA A 229 28.10 12.87 -14.24
CA ALA A 229 27.96 14.28 -13.88
C ALA A 229 29.21 14.81 -13.17
N THR A 230 29.83 14.03 -12.29
CA THR A 230 31.08 14.44 -11.61
C THR A 230 32.19 14.67 -12.62
N ILE A 231 32.42 13.71 -13.52
CA ILE A 231 33.45 13.83 -14.57
C ILE A 231 33.17 15.07 -15.43
N THR A 232 31.91 15.24 -15.87
CA THR A 232 31.52 16.38 -16.71
C THR A 232 31.71 17.71 -15.98
N ALA A 233 31.41 17.77 -14.68
CA ALA A 233 31.51 18.98 -13.85
C ALA A 233 32.95 19.48 -13.68
N PHE A 234 33.96 18.62 -13.86
CA PHE A 234 35.37 19.03 -13.87
C PHE A 234 35.77 19.81 -15.13
N PHE A 235 34.98 19.75 -16.20
CA PHE A 235 35.29 20.40 -17.47
C PHE A 235 34.31 21.52 -17.82
N VAL A 236 33.03 21.35 -17.50
CA VAL A 236 31.96 22.29 -17.87
C VAL A 236 30.89 22.40 -16.77
N PRO A 237 30.17 23.53 -16.66
CA PRO A 237 29.01 23.63 -15.79
C PRO A 237 27.94 22.59 -16.14
N ILE A 238 27.40 21.92 -15.13
CA ILE A 238 26.32 20.93 -15.32
C ILE A 238 24.99 21.65 -15.56
N ALA A 239 24.22 21.15 -16.53
CA ALA A 239 22.87 21.58 -16.84
C ALA A 239 21.84 21.12 -15.76
N THR A 240 22.07 21.50 -14.50
CA THR A 240 21.24 21.12 -13.33
C THR A 240 19.78 21.58 -13.45
N PHE A 241 19.51 22.62 -14.26
CA PHE A 241 18.15 23.07 -14.58
C PHE A 241 17.28 22.02 -15.28
N LEU A 242 17.87 20.94 -15.81
CA LEU A 242 17.13 19.79 -16.35
C LEU A 242 16.58 18.87 -15.26
N LEU A 243 17.16 18.88 -14.06
CA LEU A 243 16.78 17.97 -12.98
C LEU A 243 15.30 18.16 -12.57
N PRO A 244 14.76 19.38 -12.40
CA PRO A 244 13.32 19.59 -12.20
C PRO A 244 12.46 18.93 -13.28
N ALA A 245 12.85 19.05 -14.55
CA ALA A 245 12.10 18.46 -15.66
C ALA A 245 12.10 16.92 -15.57
N MET A 246 13.24 16.32 -15.23
CA MET A 246 13.32 14.87 -14.98
C MET A 246 12.44 14.43 -13.81
N MET A 247 12.45 15.19 -12.71
CA MET A 247 11.69 14.88 -11.50
C MET A 247 10.17 14.99 -11.72
N ILE A 248 9.72 15.90 -12.58
CA ILE A 248 8.31 16.01 -13.00
C ILE A 248 7.96 14.90 -14.00
N ALA A 249 8.87 14.58 -14.93
CA ALA A 249 8.63 13.59 -15.97
C ALA A 249 8.44 12.18 -15.39
N MET A 250 9.16 11.81 -14.34
CA MET A 250 9.07 10.47 -13.74
C MET A 250 7.66 10.09 -13.24
N PRO A 251 6.98 10.90 -12.41
CA PRO A 251 5.56 10.68 -12.09
C PRO A 251 4.64 10.65 -13.31
N LEU A 252 4.88 11.50 -14.31
CA LEU A 252 4.08 11.51 -15.54
C LEU A 252 4.27 10.22 -16.36
N ILE A 253 5.47 9.63 -16.36
CA ILE A 253 5.73 8.32 -16.98
C ILE A 253 4.97 7.22 -16.24
N ALA A 254 4.87 7.29 -14.90
CA ALA A 254 4.03 6.37 -14.12
C ALA A 254 2.54 6.50 -14.47
N VAL A 255 2.04 7.73 -14.71
CA VAL A 255 0.68 7.96 -15.24
C VAL A 255 0.53 7.37 -16.66
N GLY A 256 1.55 7.49 -17.51
CA GLY A 256 1.58 6.83 -18.82
C GLY A 256 1.53 5.30 -18.72
N ALA A 257 2.23 4.73 -17.74
CA ALA A 257 2.20 3.29 -17.45
C ALA A 257 0.81 2.83 -17.00
N GLU A 258 0.07 3.66 -16.25
CA GLU A 258 -1.33 3.41 -15.89
C GLU A 258 -2.25 3.38 -17.13
N PHE A 259 -2.11 4.35 -18.05
CA PHE A 259 -2.88 4.31 -19.31
C PHE A 259 -2.55 3.07 -20.15
N TYR A 260 -1.28 2.68 -20.20
CA TYR A 260 -0.85 1.45 -20.87
C TYR A 260 -1.46 0.21 -20.21
N ALA A 261 -1.46 0.12 -18.88
CA ALA A 261 -2.07 -0.99 -18.14
C ALA A 261 -3.59 -1.07 -18.40
N ARG A 262 -4.30 0.06 -18.37
CA ARG A 262 -5.74 0.08 -18.72
C ARG A 262 -6.02 -0.38 -20.14
N LYS A 263 -5.17 0.01 -21.09
CA LYS A 263 -5.26 -0.48 -22.47
C LYS A 263 -5.06 -2.00 -22.53
N LYS A 264 -4.04 -2.52 -21.83
CA LYS A 264 -3.76 -3.96 -21.77
C LYS A 264 -4.89 -4.76 -21.11
N ALA A 265 -5.47 -4.24 -20.03
CA ALA A 265 -6.62 -4.85 -19.39
C ALA A 265 -7.82 -4.98 -20.35
N ARG A 266 -8.06 -3.98 -21.22
CA ARG A 266 -9.09 -4.06 -22.26
C ARG A 266 -8.73 -5.08 -23.35
N GLU A 267 -7.50 -5.07 -23.83
CA GLU A 267 -7.01 -6.06 -24.80
C GLU A 267 -7.22 -7.50 -24.27
N TYR A 268 -7.03 -7.71 -22.97
CA TYR A 268 -7.28 -9.00 -22.30
C TYR A 268 -8.75 -9.36 -22.13
N LEU A 269 -9.64 -8.38 -22.02
CA LEU A 269 -11.09 -8.61 -21.98
C LEU A 269 -11.64 -8.94 -23.36
N ASP A 270 -11.10 -8.31 -24.40
CA ASP A 270 -11.56 -8.47 -25.78
C ASP A 270 -11.06 -9.78 -26.41
N SER A 271 -10.00 -10.40 -25.88
CA SER A 271 -9.53 -11.71 -26.34
C SER A 271 -10.37 -12.85 -25.74
N GLU A 272 -11.38 -13.31 -26.46
CA GLU A 272 -12.38 -14.33 -26.05
C GLU A 272 -11.84 -15.76 -25.77
N GLU A 273 -10.53 -16.00 -25.73
CA GLU A 273 -9.99 -17.34 -25.48
C GLU A 273 -9.92 -17.66 -23.98
N ASN A 274 -10.55 -18.78 -23.59
CA ASN A 274 -10.53 -19.40 -22.26
C ASN A 274 -9.28 -19.04 -21.43
N PHE A 275 -9.51 -18.24 -20.38
CA PHE A 275 -8.57 -17.54 -19.47
C PHE A 275 -7.50 -18.44 -18.79
N TYR A 276 -6.64 -19.10 -19.57
CA TYR A 276 -5.40 -19.72 -19.09
C TYR A 276 -4.22 -18.85 -19.50
N TRP A 277 -4.12 -17.68 -18.88
CA TRP A 277 -3.04 -16.75 -19.19
C TRP A 277 -1.67 -17.38 -18.93
N ILE A 278 -0.88 -17.41 -20.00
CA ILE A 278 0.48 -17.89 -20.07
C ILE A 278 1.33 -17.08 -19.09
N GLY A 279 1.99 -17.76 -18.14
CA GLY A 279 2.93 -17.14 -17.19
C GLY A 279 2.49 -17.14 -15.73
N SER A 280 1.25 -17.49 -15.40
CA SER A 280 0.82 -17.71 -14.01
C SER A 280 1.04 -19.16 -13.57
N ASN A 281 1.71 -19.38 -12.43
CA ASN A 281 1.88 -20.71 -11.85
C ASN A 281 0.61 -21.18 -11.12
N ASP A 282 0.54 -22.46 -10.76
CA ASP A 282 -0.65 -23.04 -10.12
C ASP A 282 -1.02 -22.37 -8.78
N TYR A 283 -0.04 -21.83 -8.06
CA TYR A 283 -0.29 -21.06 -6.84
C TYR A 283 -0.99 -19.73 -7.17
N GLN A 284 -0.48 -18.97 -8.15
CA GLN A 284 -1.10 -17.72 -8.58
C GLN A 284 -2.49 -17.94 -9.17
N ARG A 285 -2.69 -18.97 -10.01
CA ARG A 285 -4.01 -19.30 -10.57
C ARG A 285 -5.03 -19.57 -9.48
N ARG A 286 -4.63 -20.33 -8.45
CA ARG A 286 -5.48 -20.61 -7.29
C ARG A 286 -5.78 -19.33 -6.50
N GLY A 287 -4.76 -18.54 -6.19
CA GLY A 287 -4.93 -17.28 -5.48
C GLY A 287 -5.82 -16.27 -6.21
N LEU A 288 -5.68 -16.19 -7.54
CA LEU A 288 -6.53 -15.37 -8.40
C LEU A 288 -8.00 -15.83 -8.40
N ASN A 289 -8.29 -17.13 -8.31
CA ASN A 289 -9.67 -17.59 -8.20
C ASN A 289 -10.37 -17.06 -6.94
N TYR A 290 -9.62 -16.85 -5.85
CA TYR A 290 -10.16 -16.33 -4.60
C TYR A 290 -10.22 -14.80 -4.56
N MET A 291 -9.16 -14.10 -5.00
CA MET A 291 -9.07 -12.64 -4.87
C MET A 291 -9.46 -11.84 -6.11
N CYS A 292 -9.46 -12.48 -7.28
CA CYS A 292 -9.86 -11.90 -8.56
C CYS A 292 -10.91 -12.82 -9.23
N PRO A 293 -12.10 -13.00 -8.62
CA PRO A 293 -13.12 -13.92 -9.12
C PRO A 293 -13.75 -13.48 -10.46
N THR A 294 -13.56 -12.22 -10.87
CA THR A 294 -14.11 -11.68 -12.13
C THR A 294 -13.07 -11.64 -13.26
N TYR A 295 -13.54 -11.62 -14.50
CA TYR A 295 -12.67 -11.53 -15.68
C TYR A 295 -11.92 -10.19 -15.71
N GLU A 296 -12.59 -9.11 -15.31
CA GLU A 296 -12.07 -7.75 -15.23
C GLU A 296 -10.91 -7.64 -14.22
N GLU A 297 -11.05 -8.24 -13.04
CA GLU A 297 -9.98 -8.23 -12.03
C GLU A 297 -8.77 -9.06 -12.45
N ARG A 298 -9.00 -10.19 -13.13
CA ARG A 298 -7.90 -11.00 -13.69
C ARG A 298 -7.17 -10.22 -14.78
N ALA A 299 -7.90 -9.60 -15.70
CA ALA A 299 -7.32 -8.77 -16.74
C ALA A 299 -6.49 -7.61 -16.14
N ALA A 300 -6.98 -6.98 -15.07
CA ALA A 300 -6.21 -5.95 -14.34
C ALA A 300 -4.94 -6.51 -13.68
N TRP A 301 -4.99 -7.73 -13.13
CA TRP A 301 -3.80 -8.39 -12.56
C TRP A 301 -2.73 -8.65 -13.64
N TYR A 302 -3.10 -9.17 -14.80
CA TYR A 302 -2.16 -9.38 -15.90
C TYR A 302 -1.64 -8.06 -16.46
N ALA A 303 -2.50 -7.04 -16.56
CA ALA A 303 -2.08 -5.71 -16.97
C ALA A 303 -1.07 -5.07 -16.01
N ASN A 304 -1.15 -5.36 -14.70
CA ASN A 304 -0.12 -4.96 -13.74
C ASN A 304 1.24 -5.64 -14.03
N SER A 305 1.22 -6.90 -14.51
CA SER A 305 2.44 -7.58 -14.98
C SER A 305 3.06 -6.88 -16.19
N ASP A 306 2.26 -6.53 -17.20
CA ASP A 306 2.70 -5.74 -18.36
C ASP A 306 3.25 -4.37 -17.96
N ARG A 307 2.61 -3.73 -16.98
CA ARG A 307 3.07 -2.46 -16.44
C ARG A 307 4.44 -2.58 -15.78
N ASN A 308 4.68 -3.66 -15.04
CA ASN A 308 5.97 -3.92 -14.43
C ASN A 308 7.04 -4.14 -15.53
N LEU A 309 6.70 -4.88 -16.59
CA LEU A 309 7.57 -5.05 -17.76
C LEU A 309 7.90 -3.71 -18.45
N PHE A 310 6.93 -2.81 -18.59
CA PHE A 310 7.16 -1.45 -19.07
C PHE A 310 8.16 -0.71 -18.18
N GLY A 311 7.98 -0.80 -16.85
CA GLY A 311 8.89 -0.25 -15.85
C GLY A 311 10.33 -0.76 -15.99
N PHE A 312 10.52 -2.06 -16.19
CA PHE A 312 11.86 -2.66 -16.33
C PHE A 312 12.52 -2.41 -17.68
N THR A 313 11.76 -2.18 -18.75
CA THR A 313 12.32 -2.10 -20.11
C THR A 313 12.39 -0.67 -20.65
N LYS A 314 11.36 0.16 -20.40
CA LYS A 314 11.25 1.49 -21.02
C LYS A 314 11.83 2.58 -20.13
N VAL A 315 11.62 2.51 -18.82
CA VAL A 315 12.11 3.54 -17.89
C VAL A 315 13.64 3.64 -17.86
N PRO A 316 14.42 2.53 -17.88
CA PRO A 316 15.87 2.64 -17.98
C PRO A 316 16.34 3.32 -19.27
N LEU A 317 15.67 3.07 -20.41
CA LEU A 317 15.99 3.74 -21.68
C LEU A 317 15.71 5.24 -21.61
N ILE A 318 14.60 5.64 -20.98
CA ILE A 318 14.28 7.06 -20.74
C ILE A 318 15.34 7.68 -19.82
N GLY A 319 15.74 6.98 -18.76
CA GLY A 319 16.81 7.41 -17.86
C GLY A 319 18.15 7.61 -18.58
N LEU A 320 18.53 6.70 -19.47
CA LEU A 320 19.72 6.84 -20.32
C LEU A 320 19.62 8.05 -21.26
N GLY A 321 18.45 8.26 -21.88
CA GLY A 321 18.19 9.45 -22.70
C GLY A 321 18.34 10.75 -21.91
N ALA A 322 17.83 10.78 -20.68
CA ALA A 322 17.98 11.93 -19.78
C ALA A 322 19.45 12.17 -19.38
N LEU A 323 20.22 11.10 -19.12
CA LEU A 323 21.65 11.21 -18.82
C LEU A 323 22.43 11.79 -20.02
N VAL A 324 22.18 11.27 -21.22
CA VAL A 324 22.80 11.78 -22.45
C VAL A 324 22.43 13.24 -22.67
N GLY A 325 21.15 13.59 -22.49
CA GLY A 325 20.67 14.97 -22.59
C GLY A 325 21.38 15.90 -21.61
N LEU A 326 21.55 15.47 -20.35
CA LEU A 326 22.28 16.21 -19.32
C LEU A 326 23.73 16.48 -19.75
N ILE A 327 24.45 15.45 -20.21
CA ILE A 327 25.86 15.56 -20.60
C ILE A 327 26.00 16.44 -21.84
N VAL A 328 25.20 16.21 -22.88
CA VAL A 328 25.26 16.97 -24.14
C VAL A 328 24.96 18.45 -23.88
N LEU A 329 23.88 18.77 -23.16
CA LEU A 329 23.50 20.15 -22.85
C LEU A 329 24.55 20.85 -21.97
N SER A 330 25.22 20.11 -21.08
CA SER A 330 26.36 20.63 -20.32
C SER A 330 27.57 20.92 -21.23
N GLY A 331 27.87 20.02 -22.17
CA GLY A 331 28.98 20.14 -23.11
C GLY A 331 28.82 21.28 -24.13
N ILE A 332 27.60 21.61 -24.52
CA ILE A 332 27.29 22.75 -25.42
C ILE A 332 26.90 24.03 -24.67
N SER A 333 27.16 24.11 -23.37
CA SER A 333 26.76 25.23 -22.50
C SER A 333 27.18 26.61 -23.02
N MET A 334 28.31 26.71 -23.73
CA MET A 334 28.77 27.96 -24.36
C MET A 334 27.82 28.53 -25.43
N PHE A 335 26.97 27.68 -26.02
CA PHE A 335 26.00 28.06 -27.05
C PHE A 335 24.59 28.30 -26.48
N LEU A 336 24.38 28.05 -25.18
CA LEU A 336 23.09 28.19 -24.52
C LEU A 336 23.03 29.53 -23.75
N PRO A 337 21.81 30.07 -23.51
CA PRO A 337 21.66 31.30 -22.74
C PRO A 337 22.40 31.21 -21.38
N PRO A 338 23.34 32.12 -21.06
CA PRO A 338 24.13 32.06 -19.84
C PRO A 338 23.28 32.02 -18.57
N VAL A 339 22.08 32.61 -18.61
CA VAL A 339 21.11 32.61 -17.52
C VAL A 339 20.75 31.18 -17.04
N LEU A 340 20.82 30.18 -17.91
CA LEU A 340 20.51 28.78 -17.56
C LEU A 340 21.58 28.15 -16.66
N PHE A 341 22.83 28.63 -16.73
CA PHE A 341 23.98 28.05 -16.02
C PHE A 341 24.52 28.95 -14.91
N VAL A 342 24.33 30.27 -15.05
CA VAL A 342 24.92 31.28 -14.16
C VAL A 342 23.89 31.87 -13.19
N SER A 343 22.59 31.77 -13.48
CA SER A 343 21.55 32.25 -12.55
C SER A 343 21.46 31.34 -11.33
N PRO A 344 21.71 31.85 -10.10
CA PRO A 344 21.59 31.06 -8.88
C PRO A 344 20.18 30.49 -8.70
N VAL A 345 19.15 31.20 -9.19
CA VAL A 345 17.77 30.75 -9.11
C VAL A 345 17.55 29.50 -9.97
N ILE A 346 17.99 29.53 -11.23
CA ILE A 346 17.72 28.46 -12.21
C ILE A 346 18.66 27.27 -12.02
N ALA A 347 19.95 27.52 -11.77
CA ALA A 347 20.96 26.47 -11.68
C ALA A 347 21.03 25.79 -10.30
N ILE A 348 20.60 26.48 -9.23
CA ILE A 348 20.75 25.99 -7.86
C ILE A 348 19.39 25.92 -7.15
N ALA A 349 18.70 27.05 -6.99
CA ALA A 349 17.53 27.12 -6.12
C ALA A 349 16.35 26.26 -6.61
N ILE A 350 15.98 26.35 -7.89
CA ILE A 350 14.88 25.55 -8.45
C ILE A 350 15.21 24.05 -8.40
N PRO A 351 16.35 23.54 -8.90
CA PRO A 351 16.72 22.13 -8.77
C PRO A 351 16.71 21.65 -7.33
N ALA A 352 17.34 22.40 -6.41
CA ALA A 352 17.40 22.02 -5.01
C ALA A 352 16.01 21.98 -4.35
N ALA A 353 15.12 22.93 -4.70
CA ALA A 353 13.75 22.97 -4.20
C ALA A 353 12.94 21.76 -4.66
N PHE A 354 13.00 21.40 -5.95
CA PHE A 354 12.33 20.20 -6.46
C PHE A 354 12.87 18.92 -5.81
N SER A 355 14.19 18.78 -5.69
CA SER A 355 14.82 17.65 -4.99
C SER A 355 14.40 17.56 -3.52
N SER A 356 14.30 18.70 -2.84
CA SER A 356 13.84 18.77 -1.45
C SER A 356 12.36 18.39 -1.30
N VAL A 357 11.50 18.87 -2.22
CA VAL A 357 10.06 18.53 -2.22
C VAL A 357 9.86 17.04 -2.47
N THR A 358 10.55 16.44 -3.44
CA THR A 358 10.47 14.99 -3.67
C THR A 358 10.99 14.20 -2.48
N CYS A 359 12.10 14.63 -1.88
CA CYS A 359 12.61 13.99 -0.66
C CYS A 359 11.57 14.03 0.46
N ALA A 360 10.97 15.20 0.72
CA ALA A 360 9.93 15.35 1.72
C ALA A 360 8.70 14.49 1.42
N ALA A 361 8.24 14.44 0.16
CA ALA A 361 7.12 13.60 -0.24
C ALA A 361 7.38 12.12 0.02
N LEU A 362 8.58 11.62 -0.33
CA LEU A 362 8.99 10.23 -0.05
C LEU A 362 9.11 9.96 1.45
N THR A 363 9.62 10.90 2.24
CA THR A 363 9.67 10.78 3.71
C THR A 363 8.27 10.71 4.31
N VAL A 364 7.36 11.61 3.92
CA VAL A 364 5.96 11.60 4.37
C VAL A 364 5.25 10.30 3.96
N GLY A 365 5.48 9.82 2.74
CA GLY A 365 5.00 8.52 2.28
C GLY A 365 5.54 7.37 3.14
N GLY A 366 6.83 7.38 3.47
CA GLY A 366 7.44 6.40 4.38
C GLY A 366 6.84 6.41 5.78
N ILE A 367 6.52 7.60 6.33
CA ILE A 367 5.83 7.75 7.62
C ILE A 367 4.41 7.17 7.53
N TYR A 368 3.64 7.52 6.50
CA TYR A 368 2.31 6.98 6.28
C TYR A 368 2.32 5.44 6.21
N MET A 369 3.23 4.89 5.41
CA MET A 369 3.43 3.44 5.27
C MET A 369 3.78 2.81 6.63
N HIS A 370 4.67 3.42 7.40
CA HIS A 370 5.07 2.90 8.71
C HIS A 370 3.92 2.89 9.72
N ILE A 371 3.08 3.93 9.73
CA ILE A 371 1.92 4.03 10.62
C ILE A 371 0.87 2.97 10.23
N ASN A 372 0.67 2.74 8.93
CA ASN A 372 -0.40 1.86 8.43
C ASN A 372 0.05 0.42 8.13
N ARG A 373 1.32 0.06 8.38
CA ARG A 373 1.88 -1.27 8.04
C ARG A 373 1.16 -2.47 8.66
N ASN A 374 0.40 -2.24 9.72
CA ASN A 374 -0.37 -3.24 10.46
C ASN A 374 -1.88 -2.92 10.46
N THR A 375 -2.34 -1.96 9.66
CA THR A 375 -3.76 -1.60 9.59
C THR A 375 -4.48 -2.59 8.69
N GLN A 376 -5.57 -3.20 9.15
CA GLN A 376 -6.49 -3.92 8.29
C GLN A 376 -7.70 -3.03 8.02
N LEU A 377 -7.89 -2.68 6.76
CA LEU A 377 -9.07 -1.97 6.26
C LEU A 377 -10.20 -2.98 5.98
N ASP A 378 -11.44 -2.54 6.15
CA ASP A 378 -12.62 -3.32 5.79
C ASP A 378 -12.78 -3.32 4.25
N ASP A 379 -12.09 -4.24 3.59
CA ASP A 379 -12.12 -4.45 2.14
C ASP A 379 -12.26 -5.94 1.76
N ARG A 380 -12.33 -6.21 0.45
CA ARG A 380 -12.48 -7.56 -0.14
C ARG A 380 -11.19 -8.38 -0.16
N TYR A 381 -10.04 -7.80 0.17
CA TYR A 381 -8.74 -8.40 -0.03
C TYR A 381 -8.20 -8.99 1.28
N ARG A 382 -8.08 -10.32 1.32
CA ARG A 382 -7.45 -11.03 2.45
C ARG A 382 -5.93 -10.86 2.40
N LEU A 383 -5.26 -10.92 3.54
CA LEU A 383 -3.79 -10.87 3.61
C LEU A 383 -3.13 -12.26 3.56
N GLU A 384 -3.92 -13.31 3.69
CA GLU A 384 -3.46 -14.69 3.90
C GLU A 384 -4.03 -15.63 2.84
N PHE A 385 -3.19 -16.55 2.37
CA PHE A 385 -3.44 -17.39 1.19
C PHE A 385 -3.10 -18.87 1.38
N GLU A 386 -2.52 -19.27 2.52
CA GLU A 386 -2.22 -20.69 2.70
C GLU A 386 -3.55 -21.46 2.72
N ARG A 387 -3.56 -22.61 2.02
CA ARG A 387 -4.77 -23.40 1.72
C ARG A 387 -5.57 -23.78 2.97
N ASP A 388 -4.87 -23.96 4.09
CA ASP A 388 -5.46 -24.36 5.36
C ASP A 388 -6.00 -23.16 6.16
N GLU A 389 -5.77 -21.93 5.68
CA GLU A 389 -6.18 -20.66 6.32
C GLU A 389 -7.44 -20.04 5.67
N VAL A 390 -7.86 -20.50 4.48
CA VAL A 390 -9.04 -19.97 3.78
C VAL A 390 -10.31 -20.65 4.31
N GLU A 391 -10.88 -20.06 5.35
CA GLU A 391 -12.17 -20.47 5.90
C GLU A 391 -13.34 -19.86 5.13
N SER A 392 -14.39 -20.66 4.99
CA SER A 392 -15.65 -20.31 4.34
C SER A 392 -16.76 -19.93 5.33
N ASP A 393 -16.53 -20.01 6.64
CA ASP A 393 -17.48 -19.50 7.63
C ASP A 393 -17.48 -17.97 7.65
N LEU A 394 -18.51 -17.35 8.22
CA LEU A 394 -18.57 -15.91 8.45
C LEU A 394 -17.85 -15.54 9.76
N TYR A 395 -17.12 -14.42 9.75
CA TYR A 395 -16.49 -13.90 10.96
C TYR A 395 -17.46 -12.98 11.72
N LEU A 396 -18.07 -13.48 12.80
CA LEU A 396 -19.16 -12.76 13.46
C LEU A 396 -18.77 -12.10 14.79
N ASP A 397 -17.63 -12.47 15.37
CA ASP A 397 -17.27 -12.11 16.76
C ASP A 397 -17.30 -10.59 17.04
N GLU A 398 -16.84 -9.77 16.10
CA GLU A 398 -16.81 -8.30 16.25
C GLU A 398 -18.17 -7.63 15.99
N ASP A 399 -19.09 -8.32 15.31
CA ASP A 399 -20.33 -7.74 14.76
C ASP A 399 -21.60 -8.40 15.31
N MET A 400 -21.46 -9.30 16.27
CA MET A 400 -22.58 -10.03 16.88
C MET A 400 -23.65 -9.10 17.48
N GLU A 401 -23.26 -7.97 18.07
CA GLU A 401 -24.22 -7.00 18.61
C GLU A 401 -25.10 -6.40 17.51
N TYR A 402 -24.48 -6.02 16.39
CA TYR A 402 -25.18 -5.50 15.23
C TYR A 402 -26.08 -6.57 14.58
N ILE A 403 -25.59 -7.79 14.44
CA ILE A 403 -26.36 -8.92 13.90
C ILE A 403 -27.60 -9.21 14.76
N ARG A 404 -27.46 -9.17 16.09
CA ARG A 404 -28.60 -9.31 17.01
C ARG A 404 -29.61 -8.17 16.86
N LYS A 405 -29.14 -6.94 16.65
CA LYS A 405 -30.00 -5.78 16.41
C LYS A 405 -30.83 -5.97 15.14
N ILE A 406 -30.20 -6.28 14.01
CA ILE A 406 -30.91 -6.46 12.72
C ILE A 406 -31.85 -7.68 12.74
N ALA A 407 -31.45 -8.79 13.37
CA ALA A 407 -32.31 -9.98 13.49
C ALA A 407 -33.61 -9.68 14.26
N LYS A 408 -33.52 -8.85 15.31
CA LYS A 408 -34.70 -8.35 16.05
C LYS A 408 -35.55 -7.42 15.19
N THR A 409 -34.92 -6.44 14.52
CA THR A 409 -35.62 -5.47 13.66
C THR A 409 -36.43 -6.14 12.56
N TYR A 410 -35.88 -7.18 11.93
CA TYR A 410 -36.52 -7.90 10.83
C TYR A 410 -37.25 -9.19 11.27
N SER A 411 -37.53 -9.32 12.58
CA SER A 411 -38.40 -10.36 13.16
C SER A 411 -38.04 -11.81 12.81
N GLN A 412 -36.76 -12.15 12.73
CA GLN A 412 -36.33 -13.55 12.62
C GLN A 412 -36.17 -14.18 14.01
N LYS A 413 -37.17 -15.00 14.42
CA LYS A 413 -37.15 -15.74 15.69
C LYS A 413 -36.08 -16.84 15.77
N ASP A 414 -35.55 -17.30 14.63
CA ASP A 414 -34.63 -18.45 14.54
C ASP A 414 -33.13 -18.11 14.75
N LEU A 415 -32.78 -16.83 14.95
CA LEU A 415 -31.38 -16.37 15.12
C LEU A 415 -31.01 -16.07 16.59
N THR A 416 -31.78 -16.56 17.55
CA THR A 416 -31.45 -16.47 18.98
C THR A 416 -30.36 -17.47 19.33
N VAL A 417 -29.09 -17.07 19.14
CA VAL A 417 -27.93 -17.81 19.67
C VAL A 417 -27.40 -17.08 20.89
N GLU A 418 -27.58 -17.70 22.05
CA GLU A 418 -26.77 -17.36 23.23
C GLU A 418 -25.33 -17.79 22.96
N PRO A 419 -24.33 -16.92 23.16
CA PRO A 419 -22.95 -17.30 22.92
C PRO A 419 -22.56 -18.36 23.96
N GLN A 420 -22.13 -19.53 23.51
CA GLN A 420 -21.29 -20.38 24.35
C GLN A 420 -19.97 -19.62 24.52
N GLN A 421 -19.84 -18.87 25.61
CA GLN A 421 -18.57 -18.27 25.99
C GLN A 421 -17.61 -19.39 26.38
N GLU A 422 -16.82 -19.89 25.43
CA GLU A 422 -15.49 -20.35 25.81
C GLU A 422 -14.69 -19.11 26.20
N VAL A 423 -14.51 -18.94 27.50
CA VAL A 423 -13.66 -17.91 28.10
C VAL A 423 -12.22 -18.22 27.73
N ILE A 424 -11.79 -17.82 26.53
CA ILE A 424 -10.37 -17.64 26.30
C ILE A 424 -9.95 -16.44 27.14
N ASN A 425 -8.98 -16.65 28.03
CA ASN A 425 -8.44 -15.58 28.85
C ASN A 425 -7.77 -14.53 27.96
N THR A 426 -8.50 -13.46 27.65
CA THR A 426 -8.06 -12.34 26.83
C THR A 426 -6.83 -11.63 27.41
N GLU A 427 -6.54 -11.79 28.70
CA GLU A 427 -5.32 -11.27 29.34
C GLU A 427 -4.05 -11.91 28.75
N ASN A 428 -4.10 -13.17 28.32
CA ASN A 428 -2.96 -13.87 27.72
C ASN A 428 -2.62 -13.39 26.30
N TYR A 429 -3.52 -12.63 25.66
CA TYR A 429 -3.45 -12.27 24.24
C TYR A 429 -3.67 -10.78 23.96
N SER A 430 -3.69 -9.94 25.00
CA SER A 430 -3.92 -8.48 24.94
C SER A 430 -3.08 -7.77 23.88
N PHE A 431 -1.84 -8.23 23.64
CA PHE A 431 -0.94 -7.68 22.62
C PHE A 431 -1.46 -7.78 21.16
N LEU A 432 -2.42 -8.66 20.87
CA LEU A 432 -3.06 -8.80 19.56
C LEU A 432 -4.32 -7.93 19.41
N PHE A 433 -4.91 -7.53 20.54
CA PHE A 433 -6.20 -6.85 20.58
C PHE A 433 -6.10 -5.36 20.97
N ASP A 434 -4.96 -4.93 21.53
CA ASP A 434 -4.75 -3.56 21.98
C ASP A 434 -4.59 -2.58 20.81
N LYS A 435 -5.61 -1.74 20.61
CA LYS A 435 -5.61 -0.54 19.76
C LYS A 435 -4.87 0.66 20.38
N LYS A 436 -4.00 0.49 21.37
CA LYS A 436 -3.30 1.63 22.01
C LYS A 436 -1.82 1.72 21.61
N PRO A 437 -1.32 2.94 21.30
CA PRO A 437 0.12 3.15 21.26
C PRO A 437 0.68 2.85 22.65
N LYS A 438 1.81 2.13 22.73
CA LYS A 438 2.58 2.00 23.97
C LYS A 438 3.02 3.39 24.45
N GLN A 439 2.18 4.05 25.26
CA GLN A 439 2.65 4.96 26.27
C GLN A 439 2.92 4.13 27.52
N THR A 440 4.18 3.75 27.67
CA THR A 440 4.76 3.43 28.98
C THR A 440 6.15 4.03 28.98
N MET A 441 6.25 5.27 29.46
CA MET A 441 7.51 5.74 30.03
C MET A 441 7.85 4.86 31.23
N PRO A 442 9.11 4.40 31.38
CA PRO A 442 9.53 3.72 32.59
C PRO A 442 9.51 4.72 33.73
N ASN A 443 8.65 4.43 34.71
CA ASN A 443 8.68 5.02 36.03
C ASN A 443 10.07 4.72 36.63
N THR A 444 10.95 5.73 36.65
CA THR A 444 12.24 5.63 37.32
C THR A 444 12.28 6.70 38.39
N LYS A 445 11.99 6.24 39.61
CA LYS A 445 12.38 6.79 40.91
C LYS A 445 12.25 8.30 41.11
N GLN A 446 11.26 8.65 41.93
CA GLN A 446 11.37 9.75 42.89
C GLN A 446 12.71 9.62 43.65
N GLU A 447 13.69 10.42 43.26
CA GLU A 447 14.68 10.92 44.20
C GLU A 447 14.20 12.28 44.69
N GLU A 448 14.09 12.35 46.01
CA GLU A 448 13.67 13.51 46.79
C GLU A 448 14.55 14.72 46.46
N PHE A 449 13.93 15.79 45.98
CA PHE A 449 14.45 17.14 46.18
C PHE A 449 13.40 17.93 46.94
N GLN A 450 13.64 18.08 48.23
CA GLN A 450 12.83 18.87 49.15
C GLN A 450 12.81 20.34 48.70
N ALA A 451 11.73 20.78 48.08
CA ALA A 451 11.37 22.18 48.04
C ALA A 451 10.55 22.49 49.31
N GLY A 452 11.25 22.80 50.40
CA GLY A 452 10.66 23.35 51.61
C GLY A 452 10.01 24.70 51.29
N ARG A 453 8.68 24.74 51.37
CA ARG A 453 7.90 25.97 51.34
C ARG A 453 7.76 26.47 52.78
N LEU A 454 8.44 27.56 53.14
CA LEU A 454 8.01 28.42 54.24
C LEU A 454 8.42 29.88 53.93
N LEU A 455 7.39 30.69 53.76
CA LEU A 455 7.40 32.15 53.74
C LEU A 455 7.75 32.70 55.14
N GLN A 456 8.35 33.91 55.14
CA GLN A 456 8.44 34.90 56.24
C GLN A 456 9.37 34.46 57.41
N HIS A 457 10.37 35.21 57.86
CA HIS A 457 10.30 36.54 58.46
C HIS A 457 11.72 36.97 58.92
N THR A 458 11.94 38.28 58.99
CA THR A 458 12.86 39.02 59.90
C THR A 458 14.39 38.82 59.81
N GLY A 459 15.07 39.95 59.56
CA GLY A 459 15.93 40.52 60.60
C GLY A 459 17.42 40.60 60.29
N THR A 460 17.87 41.86 60.12
CA THR A 460 19.25 42.40 60.18
C THR A 460 20.23 42.04 59.07
#